data_AF-A0A7V9RW14-F1
#
_entry.id   AF-A0A7V9RW14-F1
#
_cell.length_a   1.000
_cell.length_b   1.000
_cell.length_c   1.000
_cell.angle_alpha   90.00
_cell.angle_beta   90.00
_cell.angle_gamma   90.00
#
_symmetry.space_group_name_H-M   'P 1'
#
loop_
_entity.id
_entity.type
_entity.pdbx_description
1 polymer ?
#
loop_
_entity_poly.entity_id
_entity_poly.type
_entity_poly.pdbx_seq_one_letter_code
_entity_poly.pdbx_strand_id
1 'polypeptide(L)' 'LDGPEAERVAHGVPLALPPADGASPDSGAAIRLTHAGRLLAIAEPRGDALRPAVVLTP' A
#
# COMPACT_ATOMS: atom_id res chain seq x y z
N LEU A 1 -1.98 -7.93 2.96
CA LEU A 1 -3.32 -7.29 2.95
C LEU A 1 -4.38 -8.34 3.24
N ASP A 2 -5.41 -7.96 3.97
CA ASP A 2 -6.64 -8.76 4.06
C ASP A 2 -7.46 -8.64 2.76
N GLY A 3 -8.58 -9.39 2.68
CA GLY A 3 -9.43 -9.41 1.47
C GLY A 3 -9.98 -8.02 1.09
N PRO A 4 -10.66 -7.31 2.01
CA PRO A 4 -11.19 -5.98 1.73
C PRO A 4 -10.12 -4.94 1.37
N GLU A 5 -8.96 -4.95 2.04
CA GLU A 5 -7.84 -4.07 1.70
C GLU A 5 -7.27 -4.37 0.33
N ALA A 6 -7.12 -5.65 0.00
CA ALA A 6 -6.65 -6.09 -1.31
C ALA A 6 -7.55 -5.59 -2.44
N GLU A 7 -8.87 -5.69 -2.27
CA GLU A 7 -9.85 -5.19 -3.23
C GLU A 7 -9.77 -3.67 -3.37
N ARG A 8 -9.67 -2.94 -2.25
CA ARG A 8 -9.46 -1.48 -2.28
C ARG A 8 -8.19 -1.09 -3.05
N VAL A 9 -7.07 -1.74 -2.77
CA VAL A 9 -5.79 -1.48 -3.46
C VAL A 9 -5.86 -1.82 -4.95
N ALA A 10 -6.56 -2.90 -5.31
CA ALA A 10 -6.82 -3.27 -6.70
C ALA A 10 -7.60 -2.18 -7.47
N HIS A 11 -8.41 -1.38 -6.77
CA HIS A 11 -9.09 -0.21 -7.32
C HIS A 11 -8.30 1.10 -7.16
N GLY A 12 -7.02 1.04 -6.76
CA GLY A 12 -6.18 2.21 -6.56
C GLY A 12 -6.52 3.03 -5.31
N VAL A 13 -7.33 2.50 -4.40
CA VAL A 13 -7.73 3.20 -3.18
C VAL A 13 -6.54 3.22 -2.20
N PRO A 14 -6.18 4.39 -1.64
CA PRO A 14 -5.13 4.50 -0.65
C PRO A 14 -5.43 3.70 0.62
N LEU A 15 -4.38 3.18 1.25
CA LEU A 15 -4.46 2.55 2.58
C LEU A 15 -3.96 3.52 3.64
N ALA A 16 -4.60 3.55 4.81
CA ALA A 16 -4.05 4.28 5.95
C ALA A 16 -2.75 3.58 6.42
N LEU A 17 -1.72 4.37 6.71
CA LEU A 17 -0.54 3.86 7.39
C LEU A 17 -0.89 3.62 8.86
N PRO A 18 -0.48 2.48 9.45
CA PRO A 18 -0.54 2.35 10.90
C PRO A 18 0.31 3.46 11.53
N PRO A 19 -0.09 3.99 12.70
CA PRO A 19 0.71 4.98 13.41
C PRO A 19 2.09 4.39 13.62
N ALA A 20 3.11 5.02 13.03
CA ALA A 20 4.45 4.52 13.12
C ALA A 20 4.98 4.75 14.55
N ASP A 21 5.46 3.68 15.19
CA ASP A 21 6.23 3.74 16.45
C ASP A 21 7.62 4.36 16.19
N GLY A 22 7.67 5.60 15.70
CA GLY A 22 8.89 6.39 15.48
C GLY A 22 9.59 6.18 14.13
N ALA A 23 9.13 5.26 13.27
CA ALA A 23 9.66 5.14 11.90
C ALA A 23 8.98 6.14 10.97
N SER A 24 9.64 7.26 10.67
CA SER A 24 9.11 8.23 9.69
C SER A 24 8.83 7.53 8.35
N PRO A 25 7.57 7.51 7.86
CA PRO A 25 7.25 6.93 6.56
C PRO A 25 7.85 7.74 5.39
N ASP A 26 8.48 8.88 5.68
CA ASP A 26 9.13 9.80 4.73
C ASP A 26 10.39 9.27 4.04
N SER A 27 10.73 7.99 4.20
CA SER A 27 11.86 7.41 3.46
C SER A 27 11.63 7.36 1.95
N GLY A 28 10.42 7.68 1.45
CA GLY A 28 10.09 7.68 0.02
C GLY A 28 10.25 6.31 -0.66
N ALA A 29 10.48 5.26 0.14
CA ALA A 29 10.72 3.93 -0.36
C ALA A 29 9.39 3.30 -0.77
N ALA A 30 9.35 2.80 -2.00
CA ALA A 30 8.18 2.10 -2.51
C ALA A 30 7.93 0.80 -1.73
N ILE A 31 6.67 0.57 -1.37
CA ILE A 31 6.17 -0.56 -0.60
C ILE A 31 5.41 -1.51 -1.51
N ARG A 32 5.71 -2.81 -1.42
CA ARG A 32 5.04 -3.86 -2.18
C ARG A 32 3.78 -4.29 -1.44
N LEU A 33 2.63 -4.07 -2.05
CA LEU A 33 1.33 -4.49 -1.52
C LEU A 33 0.97 -5.85 -2.10
N THR A 34 0.94 -6.87 -1.23
CA THR A 34 0.69 -8.27 -1.61
C THR A 34 -0.54 -8.83 -0.91
N HIS A 35 -1.23 -9.74 -1.61
CA HIS A 35 -2.35 -10.52 -1.10
C HIS A 35 -2.29 -11.95 -1.66
N ALA A 36 -2.48 -12.95 -0.80
CA ALA A 36 -2.46 -14.37 -1.19
C ALA A 36 -1.22 -14.78 -2.02
N GLY A 37 -0.03 -14.25 -1.67
CA GLY A 37 1.23 -14.54 -2.38
C GLY A 37 1.38 -13.84 -3.73
N ARG A 38 0.42 -13.00 -4.14
CA ARG A 38 0.47 -12.21 -5.37
C ARG A 38 0.77 -10.75 -5.06
N LEU A 39 1.54 -10.12 -5.94
CA LEU A 39 1.77 -8.68 -5.90
C LEU A 39 0.59 -7.97 -6.55
N LEU A 40 -0.07 -7.08 -5.79
CA LEU A 40 -1.21 -6.30 -6.25
C LEU A 40 -0.82 -4.90 -6.68
N ALA A 41 0.07 -4.26 -5.93
CA ALA A 41 0.50 -2.90 -6.23
C ALA A 41 1.89 -2.60 -5.67
N ILE A 42 2.52 -1.56 -6.25
CA ILE A 42 3.62 -0.83 -5.66
C ILE A 42 3.04 0.49 -5.16
N ALA A 43 3.20 0.80 -3.88
CA ALA A 43 2.65 1.99 -3.24
C ALA A 43 3.74 2.85 -2.62
N GLU A 44 3.53 4.15 -2.57
CA GLU A 44 4.44 5.09 -1.91
C GLU A 44 3.78 5.66 -0.66
N PRO A 45 4.51 5.76 0.46
CA PRO A 45 4.04 6.49 1.62
C PRO A 45 3.90 7.98 1.29
N ARG A 46 2.75 8.56 1.62
CA ARG A 46 2.48 9.98 1.44
C ARG A 46 1.64 10.49 2.61
N GLY A 47 2.30 11.19 3.54
CA GLY A 47 1.69 11.61 4.79
C GLY A 47 1.29 10.40 5.62
N ASP A 48 -0.01 10.26 5.90
CA ASP A 48 -0.63 9.22 6.71
C ASP A 48 -1.18 8.04 5.90
N ALA A 49 -0.89 7.98 4.59
CA ALA A 49 -1.42 6.94 3.71
C ALA A 49 -0.38 6.34 2.76
N LEU A 50 -0.56 5.06 2.41
CA LEU A 50 0.07 4.39 1.28
C LEU A 50 -0.77 4.61 0.03
N ARG A 51 -0.19 5.27 -0.96
CA ARG A 51 -0.85 5.50 -2.26
C ARG A 51 -0.30 4.54 -3.31
N PRO A 52 -1.13 3.68 -3.93
CA PRO A 52 -0.72 2.85 -5.04
C PRO A 52 -0.19 3.71 -6.20
N ALA A 53 1.08 3.55 -6.55
CA ALA A 53 1.72 4.18 -7.69
C ALA A 53 1.55 3.32 -8.97
N VAL A 54 1.59 2.00 -8.81
CA VAL A 54 1.36 1.03 -9.88
C VAL A 54 0.46 -0.07 -9.35
N VAL A 55 -0.65 -0.34 -10.03
CA VAL A 55 -1.55 -1.47 -9.76
C VAL A 55 -1.32 -2.55 -10.82
N LEU A 56 -1.13 -3.78 -10.37
CA LEU A 56 -0.69 -4.94 -11.16
C LEU A 56 -1.77 -6.03 -11.24
N THR A 57 -3.02 -5.66 -10.95
CA THR A 57 -4.16 -6.59 -10.99
C THR A 57 -4.24 -7.27 -12.37
N PRO A 58 -4.55 -8.58 -12.41
CA PRO A 58 -4.79 -9.29 -13.66
C PRO A 58 -6.01 -8.75 -14.41
#